data_AF-A0A971LH11-F1
#
_entry.id   AF-A0A971LH11-F1
#
_cell.length_a   1.000
_cell.length_b   1.000
_cell.length_c   1.000
_cell.angle_alpha   90.00
_cell.angle_beta   90.00
_cell.angle_gamma   90.00
#
_symmetry.space_group_name_H-M   'P 1'
#
loop_
_entity.id
_entity.type
_entity.pdbx_description
1 polymer ?
#
loop_
_entity_poly.entity_id
_entity_poly.type
_entity_poly.pdbx_seq_one_letter_code
_entity_poly.pdbx_strand_id
1 'polypeptide(L)' 'MTLESQIVKLLLDGGACDVGMSSPGDGPAGLDYALSFVVPLSDIIVDQIEDSPTFSYFH' A
#
# COMPACT_ATOMS: atom_id res chain seq x y z
N MET A 1 15.40 -9.21 -14.68
CA MET A 1 14.51 -8.54 -13.70
C MET A 1 13.27 -9.41 -13.53
N THR A 2 12.85 -9.73 -12.32
CA THR A 2 11.62 -10.52 -12.08
C THR A 2 10.38 -9.60 -12.18
N LEU A 3 9.18 -10.19 -12.29
CA LEU A 3 7.93 -9.41 -12.26
C LEU A 3 7.75 -8.69 -10.91
N GLU A 4 8.04 -9.40 -9.81
CA GLU A 4 8.07 -8.83 -8.45
C GLU A 4 8.94 -7.57 -8.37
N SER A 5 10.20 -7.64 -8.82
CA SER A 5 11.09 -6.47 -8.77
C SER A 5 10.60 -5.30 -9.63
N GLN A 6 9.88 -5.57 -10.71
CA GLN A 6 9.29 -4.52 -11.56
C GLN A 6 8.10 -3.85 -10.88
N ILE A 7 7.24 -4.63 -10.21
CA ILE A 7 6.09 -4.11 -9.46
C ILE A 7 6.57 -3.27 -8.27
N VAL A 8 7.53 -3.79 -7.49
CA VAL A 8 8.14 -3.05 -6.37
C VAL A 8 8.73 -1.74 -6.86
N LYS A 9 9.50 -1.76 -7.95
CA LYS A 9 10.06 -0.53 -8.52
C LYS A 9 8.99 0.47 -8.95
N LEU A 10 7.96 0.00 -9.65
CA LEU A 10 6.87 0.85 -10.12
C LEU A 10 6.18 1.58 -8.96
N LEU A 11 5.90 0.87 -7.86
CA LEU A 11 5.20 1.43 -6.71
C LEU A 11 6.07 2.40 -5.91
N LEU A 12 7.35 2.06 -5.70
CA LEU A 12 8.29 2.95 -5.02
C LEU A 12 8.55 4.24 -5.83
N ASP A 13 8.73 4.11 -7.15
CA ASP A 13 8.85 5.28 -8.04
C ASP A 13 7.56 6.13 -8.04
N GLY A 14 6.41 5.50 -7.75
CA GLY A 14 5.10 6.15 -7.61
C GLY A 14 4.82 6.79 -6.24
N GLY A 15 5.77 6.73 -5.30
CA GLY A 15 5.64 7.36 -3.98
C GLY A 15 5.19 6.43 -2.85
N ALA A 16 5.14 5.11 -3.07
CA ALA A 16 5.01 4.18 -1.96
C ALA A 16 6.28 4.20 -1.07
N CYS A 17 6.10 4.10 0.24
CA CYS A 17 7.18 4.02 1.22
C CYS A 17 7.70 2.59 1.40
N ASP A 18 6.80 1.61 1.29
CA ASP A 18 7.10 0.20 1.48
C ASP A 18 6.12 -0.67 0.67
N VAL A 19 6.55 -1.87 0.28
CA VAL A 19 5.79 -2.80 -0.57
C VAL A 19 6.01 -4.22 -0.08
N GLY A 20 4.91 -4.94 0.18
CA GLY A 20 4.91 -6.33 0.58
C GLY A 20 4.12 -7.21 -0.41
N MET A 21 4.56 -8.45 -0.55
CA MET A 21 3.86 -9.48 -1.32
C MET A 21 3.69 -10.74 -0.49
N SER A 22 2.53 -11.39 -0.63
CA SER A 22 2.25 -12.68 0.01
C SER A 22 1.39 -13.56 -0.90
N SER A 23 1.32 -14.85 -0.57
CA SER A 23 0.41 -15.80 -1.19
C SER A 23 -0.46 -16.44 -0.09
N PRO A 24 -1.56 -15.77 0.30
CA PRO A 24 -2.42 -16.26 1.36
C PRO A 24 -3.18 -17.51 0.92
N GLY A 25 -3.26 -18.52 1.80
CA GLY A 25 -3.89 -19.81 1.49
C GLY A 25 -5.42 -19.78 1.41
N ASP A 26 -6.04 -18.68 1.82
CA ASP A 26 -7.48 -18.42 1.84
C ASP A 26 -7.89 -17.33 0.84
N GLY A 27 -7.04 -17.03 -0.15
CA GLY A 27 -7.33 -16.07 -1.21
C GLY A 27 -8.50 -16.50 -2.14
N PRO A 28 -9.14 -15.54 -2.84
CA PRO A 28 -10.16 -15.86 -3.84
C PRO A 28 -9.59 -16.73 -4.98
N ALA A 29 -10.42 -17.61 -5.54
CA ALA A 29 -10.00 -18.49 -6.62
C ALA A 29 -9.47 -17.70 -7.84
N GLY A 30 -8.26 -18.04 -8.29
CA GLY A 30 -7.58 -17.36 -9.40
C GLY A 30 -6.85 -16.07 -9.00
N LEU A 31 -6.83 -15.72 -7.71
CA LEU A 31 -6.11 -14.58 -7.14
C LEU A 31 -5.18 -15.06 -6.01
N ASP A 32 -4.15 -15.81 -6.39
CA ASP A 32 -3.26 -16.52 -5.45
C ASP A 32 -2.28 -15.62 -4.69
N TYR A 33 -2.23 -14.33 -5.02
CA TYR A 33 -1.26 -13.38 -4.48
C TYR A 33 -1.95 -12.12 -3.96
N ALA A 34 -1.43 -11.60 -2.85
CA ALA A 34 -1.78 -10.31 -2.30
C ALA A 34 -0.58 -9.37 -2.35
N LEU A 35 -0.85 -8.11 -2.69
CA LEU A 35 0.11 -7.02 -2.67
C LEU A 35 -0.38 -6.00 -1.64
N SER A 36 0.49 -5.59 -0.73
CA SER A 36 0.27 -4.46 0.17
C SER A 36 1.34 -3.40 -0.06
N PHE A 37 0.99 -2.13 0.14
CA PHE A 37 1.96 -1.05 0.08
C PHE A 37 1.54 0.08 1.02
N VAL A 38 2.51 0.86 1.46
CA VAL A 38 2.32 1.99 2.36
C VAL A 38 2.49 3.28 1.59
N VAL A 39 1.56 4.22 1.76
CA VAL A 39 1.61 5.56 1.15
C VAL A 39 1.58 6.59 2.28
N PRO A 40 2.42 7.64 2.24
CA PRO A 40 2.34 8.69 3.23
C PRO A 40 1.00 9.42 3.10
N LEU A 41 0.41 9.80 4.23
CA LEU A 41 -0.67 10.79 4.21
C LEU A 41 -0.11 12.12 3.72
N SER A 42 -0.94 12.91 3.04
CA SER A 42 -0.54 14.27 2.69
C SER A 42 -0.37 15.11 3.95
N ASP A 43 0.60 16.04 3.93
CA ASP A 43 0.91 16.91 5.08
C ASP A 43 -0.34 17.65 5.57
N ILE A 44 -1.20 18.10 4.65
CA ILE A 44 -2.48 18.77 4.97
C ILE A 44 -3.40 17.91 5.84
N ILE A 45 -3.42 16.60 5.63
CA ILE A 45 -4.22 15.67 6.43
C ILE A 45 -3.55 15.41 7.77
N VAL A 46 -2.21 15.24 7.78
CA VAL A 46 -1.43 15.05 9.01
C VAL A 46 -1.59 16.25 9.95
N ASP A 47 -1.52 17.47 9.41
CA ASP A 47 -1.67 18.73 10.15
C ASP A 47 -3.06 18.90 10.79
N GLN A 48 -4.07 18.16 10.33
CA GLN A 48 -5.43 18.18 10.88
C GLN A 48 -5.67 17.12 11.97
N ILE A 49 -4.69 16.25 12.24
CA ILE A 49 -4.77 15.24 13.30
C ILE A 49 -4.32 15.89 14.61
N GLU A 50 -5.27 16.45 15.36
CA GLU A 50 -4.97 17.08 16.66
C GLU A 50 -4.96 16.05 17.82
N ASP A 51 -6.02 15.22 17.96
CA ASP A 51 -6.19 14.36 19.14
C ASP A 51 -6.61 12.90 18.87
N SER A 52 -7.11 12.59 17.65
CA SER A 52 -7.59 11.24 17.30
C SER A 52 -7.44 10.99 15.80
N PRO A 53 -7.32 9.73 15.34
CA PRO A 53 -7.18 9.45 13.91
C PRO A 53 -8.38 10.02 13.17
N THR A 54 -8.14 10.97 12.26
CA THR A 54 -9.13 11.41 11.29
C THR A 54 -9.64 10.17 10.56
N PHE A 55 -10.96 10.01 10.48
CA PHE A 55 -11.63 8.91 9.79
C PHE A 55 -10.88 8.52 8.52
N SER A 56 -10.61 7.23 8.34
CA SER A 56 -9.85 6.75 7.19
C SER A 56 -10.56 7.15 5.90
N TYR A 57 -10.06 8.19 5.24
CA TYR A 57 -10.56 8.64 3.93
C TYR A 57 -10.09 7.63 2.87
N PHE A 58 -10.83 6.54 2.72
CA PHE A 58 -10.73 5.67 1.56
C PHE A 58 -11.87 6.04 0.62
N HIS A 59 -11.55 6.68 -0.51
CA HIS A 59 -12.44 6.87 -1.67
C HIS A 59 -12.09 5.87 -2.76
#